data_AF-A0A8H7KIQ6-F1
#
_entry.id   AF-A0A8H7KIQ6-F1
#
_cell.length_a   1.000
_cell.length_b   1.000
_cell.length_c   1.000
_cell.angle_alpha   90.00
_cell.angle_beta   90.00
_cell.angle_gamma   90.00
#
_symmetry.space_group_name_H-M   'P 1'
#
loop_
_entity.id
_entity.type
_entity.pdbx_description
1 polymer ?
#
loop_
_entity_poly.entity_id
_entity_poly.type
_entity_poly.pdbx_seq_one_letter_code
_entity_poly.pdbx_strand_id
1 'polypeptide(L)'
;MPTGSVFFHERYPSLTVFTLFLLYFFTLLQPVAAVLKNVTIDDQKGDARTEKAPKFAPDFAWANQACVGCKVGYDPGRLFDNTATAATFMPDKGVINNTVEFDFNGTAIYIFFTLFYNEGEQVTVNTECNFTLDNESPVFFNHSGDPTVPAQKKRDYHTLVFSKTGLEYKPHRMLISMSDVTYHVFLSFDYAQYTIDEAVDLPTSTTDVVPSPTSTQSLVDSPSSSPPSSPSPKIPKTIIGIVVGGVLGGLAVLAGFLGLLLFYRRGSNRSPKRRKPGPATPRPFVYSQRTNPSQSTSSPPLTRAINPTSAPPPPEAARPLSIATPNLAQAWNVDAHRSSFQSLPSYPGSNRPGSLVEHRIRDANRRMQNLTVEIATTSSQSSKARTSSSRATAELVEEVKRLRREIQILKQSQRSPLDPPPQYDE
;
A
#
# COMPACT_ATOMS: atom_id res chain seq x y z
N MET A 1 -31.89 31.87 79.17
CA MET A 1 -31.90 31.22 77.85
C MET A 1 -30.74 31.78 77.03
N PRO A 2 -29.69 30.99 76.72
CA PRO A 2 -28.64 31.42 75.82
C PRO A 2 -28.93 30.94 74.39
N THR A 3 -28.87 31.87 73.44
CA THR A 3 -29.01 31.63 72.00
C THR A 3 -27.68 31.16 71.42
N GLY A 4 -27.58 29.85 71.18
CA GLY A 4 -26.42 29.23 70.53
C GLY A 4 -26.32 29.66 69.07
N SER A 5 -25.27 30.42 68.74
CA SER A 5 -24.94 30.83 67.38
C SER A 5 -24.09 29.75 66.73
N VAL A 6 -24.69 28.90 65.92
CA VAL A 6 -23.99 27.84 65.17
C VAL A 6 -23.35 28.47 63.93
N PHE A 7 -22.04 28.72 63.99
CA PHE A 7 -21.23 29.11 62.84
C PHE A 7 -21.01 27.89 61.93
N PHE A 8 -21.81 27.76 60.87
CA PHE A 8 -21.48 26.87 59.76
C PHE A 8 -20.31 27.45 58.98
N HIS A 9 -19.10 26.97 59.26
CA HIS A 9 -17.93 27.18 58.41
C HIS A 9 -18.14 26.39 57.11
N GLU A 10 -18.75 27.04 56.13
CA GLU A 10 -18.91 26.55 54.77
C GLU A 10 -17.50 26.49 54.12
N ARG A 11 -16.79 25.38 54.36
CA ARG A 11 -15.48 25.12 53.77
C ARG A 11 -15.70 24.80 52.29
N TYR A 12 -15.62 25.82 51.44
CA TYR A 12 -15.46 25.61 50.01
C TYR A 12 -14.21 24.73 49.80
N PRO A 13 -14.29 23.62 49.03
CA PRO A 13 -13.10 22.90 48.63
C PRO A 13 -12.16 23.89 47.94
N SER A 14 -10.94 24.01 48.44
CA SER A 14 -10.01 25.03 47.93
C SER A 14 -9.75 24.78 46.46
N LEU A 15 -9.58 25.85 45.69
CA LEU A 15 -9.24 25.83 44.25
C LEU A 15 -8.12 24.81 43.92
N THR A 16 -7.21 24.58 44.87
CA THR A 16 -6.15 23.58 44.82
C THR A 16 -6.64 22.13 44.71
N VAL A 17 -7.71 21.74 45.41
CA VAL A 17 -8.28 20.38 45.31
C VAL A 17 -8.84 20.16 43.90
N PHE A 18 -9.45 21.20 43.32
CA PHE A 18 -9.99 21.13 41.97
C PHE A 18 -8.91 21.07 40.89
N THR A 19 -7.85 21.87 41.01
CA THR A 19 -6.72 21.81 40.07
C THR A 19 -5.97 20.48 40.16
N LEU A 20 -5.82 19.91 41.36
CA LEU A 20 -5.21 18.59 41.54
C LEU A 20 -6.09 17.48 40.94
N PHE A 21 -7.42 17.57 41.08
CA PHE A 21 -8.34 16.63 40.45
C PHE A 21 -8.29 16.70 38.92
N LEU A 22 -8.25 17.91 38.33
CA LEU A 22 -8.11 18.08 36.89
C LEU A 22 -6.76 17.55 36.38
N LEU A 23 -5.66 17.87 37.07
CA LEU A 23 -4.34 17.33 36.72
C LEU A 23 -4.35 15.80 36.79
N TYR A 24 -4.94 15.22 37.84
CA TYR A 24 -5.09 13.77 37.98
C TYR A 24 -5.93 13.16 36.85
N PHE A 25 -7.05 13.80 36.49
CA PHE A 25 -7.92 13.36 35.38
C PHE A 25 -7.21 13.44 34.02
N PHE A 26 -6.46 14.51 33.76
CA PHE A 26 -5.64 14.62 32.54
C PHE A 26 -4.46 13.65 32.52
N THR A 27 -3.87 13.30 33.66
CA THR A 27 -2.86 12.22 33.72
C THR A 27 -3.45 10.83 33.55
N LEU A 28 -4.73 10.62 33.90
CA LEU A 28 -5.45 9.37 33.66
C LEU A 28 -5.90 9.23 32.21
N LEU A 29 -6.14 10.34 31.51
CA LEU A 29 -6.34 10.37 30.06
C LEU A 29 -5.00 10.25 29.35
N GLN A 30 -4.39 9.06 29.40
CA GLN A 30 -3.25 8.79 28.52
C GLN A 30 -3.75 8.76 27.07
N PRO A 31 -3.18 9.58 26.17
CA PRO A 31 -3.50 9.47 24.76
C PRO A 31 -3.06 8.08 24.27
N VAL A 32 -4.01 7.26 23.85
CA VAL A 32 -3.70 6.04 23.09
C VAL A 32 -3.29 6.52 21.70
N ALA A 33 -1.98 6.59 21.46
CA ALA A 33 -1.47 6.84 20.13
C ALA A 33 -1.67 5.56 19.30
N ALA A 34 -2.62 5.58 18.38
CA ALA A 34 -2.70 4.58 17.32
C ALA A 34 -1.51 4.83 16.37
N VAL A 35 -0.62 3.86 16.27
CA VAL A 35 0.54 3.91 15.36
C VAL A 35 0.21 3.03 14.17
N LEU A 36 0.08 3.65 13.01
CA LEU A 36 -0.03 2.94 11.74
C LEU A 36 1.36 2.42 11.35
N LYS A 37 1.45 1.14 11.02
CA LYS A 37 2.70 0.49 10.62
C LYS A 37 2.51 -0.27 9.33
N ASN A 38 3.49 -0.16 8.44
CA ASN A 38 3.52 -0.94 7.20
C ASN A 38 4.21 -2.28 7.42
N VAL A 39 3.63 -3.34 6.86
CA VAL A 39 4.13 -4.70 6.87
C VAL A 39 4.29 -5.18 5.43
N THR A 40 5.41 -5.81 5.12
CA THR A 40 5.75 -6.26 3.76
C THR A 40 5.35 -7.72 3.54
N ILE A 41 4.91 -8.03 2.32
CA ILE A 41 4.73 -9.37 1.79
C ILE A 41 5.65 -9.51 0.58
N ASP A 42 6.77 -10.19 0.78
CA ASP A 42 7.75 -10.49 -0.26
C ASP A 42 7.25 -11.61 -1.17
N ASP A 43 7.67 -11.63 -2.44
CA ASP A 43 7.27 -12.64 -3.42
C ASP A 43 7.71 -14.06 -3.04
N GLN A 44 8.84 -14.22 -2.35
CA GLN A 44 9.42 -15.53 -2.01
C GLN A 44 9.47 -15.80 -0.51
N LYS A 45 9.81 -14.79 0.29
CA LYS A 45 9.90 -14.86 1.75
C LYS A 45 8.53 -14.67 2.42
N GLY A 46 7.56 -14.14 1.69
CA GLY A 46 6.20 -13.96 2.16
C GLY A 46 5.99 -12.81 3.13
N ASP A 47 4.88 -12.88 3.85
CA ASP A 47 4.49 -11.88 4.85
C ASP A 47 5.47 -11.86 6.03
N ALA A 48 6.07 -10.70 6.30
CA ALA A 48 7.03 -10.50 7.40
C ALA A 48 6.47 -10.84 8.79
N ARG A 49 5.14 -10.93 8.97
CA ARG A 49 4.51 -11.35 10.22
C ARG A 49 4.11 -12.82 10.26
N THR A 50 3.68 -13.38 9.14
CA THR A 50 3.07 -14.73 9.12
C THR A 50 3.90 -15.77 8.36
N GLU A 51 4.98 -15.33 7.70
CA GLU A 51 5.86 -16.11 6.85
C GLU A 51 5.14 -16.81 5.67
N LYS A 52 3.90 -16.40 5.39
CA LYS A 52 3.11 -16.95 4.28
C LYS A 52 3.46 -16.25 2.98
N ALA A 53 4.01 -16.99 2.03
CA ALA A 53 4.30 -16.52 0.68
C ALA A 53 3.02 -16.40 -0.17
N PRO A 54 3.00 -15.48 -1.16
CA PRO A 54 1.96 -15.44 -2.17
C PRO A 54 1.85 -16.77 -2.92
N LYS A 55 0.62 -17.15 -3.27
CA LYS A 55 0.33 -18.31 -4.11
C LYS A 55 0.33 -17.88 -5.58
N PHE A 56 1.24 -18.47 -6.34
CA PHE A 56 1.34 -18.28 -7.78
C PHE A 56 0.69 -19.47 -8.50
N ALA A 57 -0.17 -19.23 -9.48
CA ALA A 57 -0.80 -20.30 -10.26
C ALA A 57 -0.92 -19.95 -11.74
N PRO A 58 -0.89 -20.94 -12.64
CA PRO A 58 -0.46 -22.32 -12.38
C PRO A 58 1.06 -22.39 -12.16
N ASP A 59 1.53 -23.28 -11.28
CA ASP A 59 2.93 -23.34 -10.83
C ASP A 59 3.95 -23.38 -11.98
N PHE A 60 3.64 -24.07 -13.08
CA PHE A 60 4.54 -24.20 -14.23
C PHE A 60 4.79 -22.90 -15.00
N ALA A 61 3.95 -21.88 -14.82
CA ALA A 61 4.05 -20.62 -15.54
C ALA A 61 4.98 -19.60 -14.86
N TRP A 62 5.31 -19.81 -13.58
CA TRP A 62 6.02 -18.84 -12.75
C TRP A 62 7.46 -19.26 -12.54
N ALA A 63 8.35 -18.27 -12.61
CA ALA A 63 9.76 -18.45 -12.35
C ALA A 63 10.29 -17.30 -11.50
N ASN A 64 11.30 -17.60 -10.69
CA ASN A 64 11.99 -16.60 -9.89
C ASN A 64 13.15 -15.96 -10.68
N GLN A 65 13.80 -14.98 -10.07
CA GLN A 65 14.96 -14.26 -10.62
C GLN A 65 16.17 -15.15 -10.95
N ALA A 66 16.23 -16.38 -10.43
CA ALA A 66 17.29 -17.35 -10.71
C ALA A 66 16.99 -18.24 -11.94
N CYS A 67 15.94 -17.94 -12.70
CA CYS A 67 15.53 -18.70 -13.87
C CYS A 67 16.64 -18.87 -14.91
N VAL A 68 17.00 -20.14 -15.18
CA VAL A 68 17.92 -20.50 -16.26
C VAL A 68 17.18 -20.50 -17.59
N GLY A 69 17.59 -19.63 -18.51
CA GLY A 69 17.01 -19.53 -19.86
C GLY A 69 15.92 -18.47 -20.02
N CYS A 70 15.49 -17.81 -18.92
CA CYS A 70 14.66 -16.62 -19.01
C CYS A 70 15.39 -15.51 -19.76
N LYS A 71 14.68 -14.84 -20.67
CA LYS A 71 15.22 -13.72 -21.47
C LYS A 71 15.12 -12.38 -20.74
N VAL A 72 14.15 -12.26 -19.83
CA VAL A 72 14.00 -11.11 -18.96
C VAL A 72 15.07 -11.18 -17.88
N GLY A 73 15.94 -10.17 -17.82
CA GLY A 73 17.01 -10.09 -16.83
C GLY A 73 16.64 -9.17 -15.66
N TYR A 74 16.97 -9.58 -14.45
CA TYR A 74 16.87 -8.74 -13.25
C TYR A 74 18.22 -8.14 -12.85
N ASP A 75 18.16 -7.04 -12.10
CA ASP A 75 19.29 -6.54 -11.31
C ASP A 75 18.91 -6.82 -9.85
N PRO A 76 19.40 -7.91 -9.24
CA PRO A 76 18.94 -8.34 -7.93
C PRO A 76 19.07 -7.26 -6.87
N GLY A 77 20.11 -6.43 -6.92
CA GLY A 77 20.33 -5.35 -5.95
C GLY A 77 19.31 -4.21 -6.03
N ARG A 78 18.39 -4.25 -6.99
CA ARG A 78 17.29 -3.29 -7.15
C ARG A 78 15.91 -3.90 -6.91
N LEU A 79 15.85 -5.20 -6.62
CA LEU A 79 14.62 -5.88 -6.21
C LEU A 79 14.43 -5.76 -4.71
N PHE A 80 13.18 -5.81 -4.25
CA PHE A 80 12.94 -5.90 -2.83
C PHE A 80 13.50 -7.23 -2.35
N ASP A 81 14.34 -7.17 -1.32
CA ASP A 81 14.94 -8.36 -0.71
C ASP A 81 15.73 -9.28 -1.67
N ASN A 82 16.13 -8.75 -2.84
CA ASN A 82 16.80 -9.41 -3.96
C ASN A 82 15.99 -10.54 -4.63
N THR A 83 14.66 -10.50 -4.50
CA THR A 83 13.72 -11.54 -4.98
C THR A 83 12.66 -10.95 -5.91
N ALA A 84 12.26 -11.75 -6.91
CA ALA A 84 11.13 -11.42 -7.79
C ALA A 84 10.59 -12.70 -8.42
N THR A 85 9.28 -12.74 -8.60
CA THR A 85 8.57 -13.86 -9.20
C THR A 85 7.74 -13.35 -10.36
N ALA A 86 7.92 -13.98 -11.52
CA ALA A 86 7.36 -13.49 -12.76
C ALA A 86 6.84 -14.61 -13.65
N ALA A 87 5.92 -14.23 -14.53
CA ALA A 87 5.34 -15.13 -15.50
C ALA A 87 4.95 -14.38 -16.77
N THR A 88 5.04 -15.10 -17.90
CA THR A 88 4.40 -14.68 -19.15
C THR A 88 3.13 -15.50 -19.34
N PHE A 89 1.99 -14.82 -19.41
CA PHE A 89 0.73 -15.41 -19.84
C PHE A 89 0.77 -15.68 -21.35
N MET A 90 0.61 -16.95 -21.76
CA MET A 90 0.71 -17.40 -23.15
C MET A 90 -0.54 -18.18 -23.56
N PRO A 91 -1.62 -17.49 -23.99
CA PRO A 91 -2.90 -18.13 -24.31
C PRO A 91 -2.82 -19.11 -25.48
N ASP A 92 -1.91 -18.89 -26.42
CA ASP A 92 -1.62 -19.79 -27.56
C ASP A 92 -0.98 -21.12 -27.13
N LYS A 93 -0.49 -21.22 -25.89
CA LYS A 93 0.05 -22.45 -25.28
C LYS A 93 -0.96 -23.17 -24.39
N GLY A 94 -2.23 -22.77 -24.43
CA GLY A 94 -3.30 -23.39 -23.63
C GLY A 94 -3.33 -22.95 -22.16
N VAL A 95 -2.56 -21.92 -21.79
CA VAL A 95 -2.65 -21.30 -20.46
C VAL A 95 -3.93 -20.45 -20.40
N ILE A 96 -4.80 -20.72 -19.43
CA ILE A 96 -6.11 -20.04 -19.32
C ILE A 96 -5.98 -18.73 -18.55
N ASN A 97 -5.19 -18.73 -17.47
CA ASN A 97 -4.88 -17.57 -16.66
C ASN A 97 -3.57 -17.79 -15.89
N ASN A 98 -2.95 -16.68 -15.49
CA ASN A 98 -1.90 -16.68 -14.47
C ASN A 98 -2.35 -15.78 -13.32
N THR A 99 -2.17 -16.21 -12.07
CA THR A 99 -2.63 -15.49 -10.88
C THR A 99 -1.60 -15.40 -9.77
N VAL A 100 -1.63 -14.29 -9.03
CA VAL A 100 -0.96 -14.12 -7.72
C VAL A 100 -2.05 -13.90 -6.68
N GLU A 101 -2.00 -14.65 -5.59
CA GLU A 101 -3.02 -14.61 -4.53
C GLU A 101 -2.36 -14.57 -3.15
N PHE A 102 -2.81 -13.67 -2.29
CA PHE A 102 -2.37 -13.62 -0.90
C PHE A 102 -3.43 -12.97 0.00
N ASP A 103 -3.38 -13.28 1.28
CA ASP A 103 -4.24 -12.71 2.32
C ASP A 103 -3.43 -11.75 3.19
N PHE A 104 -4.07 -10.70 3.70
CA PHE A 104 -3.48 -9.76 4.67
C PHE A 104 -4.54 -9.28 5.66
N ASN A 105 -4.15 -8.74 6.81
CA ASN A 105 -5.07 -8.13 7.78
C ASN A 105 -4.63 -6.69 8.02
N GLY A 106 -5.38 -5.70 7.52
CA GLY A 106 -4.91 -4.32 7.51
C GLY A 106 -5.95 -3.29 7.07
N THR A 107 -5.57 -2.02 7.09
CA THR A 107 -6.41 -0.87 6.70
C THR A 107 -6.00 -0.24 5.35
N ALA A 108 -4.89 -0.70 4.77
CA ALA A 108 -4.44 -0.29 3.44
C ALA A 108 -3.59 -1.39 2.78
N ILE A 109 -3.49 -1.37 1.47
CA ILE A 109 -2.64 -2.24 0.65
C ILE A 109 -1.99 -1.45 -0.50
N TYR A 110 -0.74 -1.76 -0.79
CA TYR A 110 0.08 -1.19 -1.85
C TYR A 110 0.82 -2.35 -2.56
N ILE A 111 0.78 -2.41 -3.89
CA ILE A 111 1.40 -3.49 -4.67
C ILE A 111 2.45 -2.91 -5.61
N PHE A 112 3.63 -3.53 -5.63
CA PHE A 112 4.79 -3.06 -6.36
C PHE A 112 5.27 -4.10 -7.37
N PHE A 113 5.44 -3.66 -8.61
CA PHE A 113 6.00 -4.47 -9.70
C PHE A 113 7.36 -3.92 -10.14
N THR A 114 8.11 -4.78 -10.84
CA THR A 114 9.17 -4.34 -11.76
C THR A 114 8.60 -4.23 -13.17
N LEU A 115 8.65 -3.03 -13.76
CA LEU A 115 8.16 -2.78 -15.11
C LEU A 115 9.30 -2.73 -16.14
N PHE A 116 9.12 -3.42 -17.25
CA PHE A 116 10.12 -3.56 -18.31
C PHE A 116 9.73 -2.76 -19.54
N TYR A 117 10.71 -2.16 -20.22
CA TYR A 117 10.47 -1.38 -21.43
C TYR A 117 10.89 -2.13 -22.68
N ASN A 118 12.08 -2.72 -22.69
CA ASN A 118 12.56 -3.50 -23.82
C ASN A 118 13.62 -4.48 -23.34
N GLU A 119 13.41 -5.77 -23.59
CA GLU A 119 14.34 -6.85 -23.25
C GLU A 119 14.91 -7.55 -24.50
N GLY A 120 14.71 -6.96 -25.68
CA GLY A 120 15.16 -7.48 -26.96
C GLY A 120 14.05 -8.10 -27.79
N GLU A 121 14.44 -8.70 -28.90
CA GLU A 121 13.50 -9.31 -29.84
C GLU A 121 12.80 -10.52 -29.23
N GLN A 122 11.50 -10.67 -29.53
CA GLN A 122 10.66 -11.79 -29.09
C GLN A 122 10.54 -11.94 -27.56
N VAL A 123 10.79 -10.86 -26.80
CA VAL A 123 10.56 -10.84 -25.36
C VAL A 123 9.32 -10.01 -25.03
N THR A 124 8.35 -10.63 -24.39
CA THR A 124 7.14 -9.96 -23.91
C THR A 124 7.45 -9.14 -22.66
N VAL A 125 7.19 -7.84 -22.71
CA VAL A 125 7.39 -6.89 -21.59
C VAL A 125 6.12 -6.12 -21.22
N ASN A 126 5.05 -6.25 -22.01
CA ASN A 126 3.78 -5.59 -21.72
C ASN A 126 3.12 -6.27 -20.53
N THR A 127 2.71 -5.49 -19.53
CA THR A 127 1.99 -5.98 -18.37
C THR A 127 0.53 -5.59 -18.47
N GLU A 128 -0.36 -6.55 -18.35
CA GLU A 128 -1.79 -6.31 -18.20
C GLU A 128 -2.35 -7.27 -17.18
N CYS A 129 -3.01 -6.73 -16.16
CA CYS A 129 -3.61 -7.54 -15.12
C CYS A 129 -4.79 -6.82 -14.48
N ASN A 130 -5.61 -7.59 -13.79
CA ASN A 130 -6.70 -7.08 -12.97
C ASN A 130 -6.39 -7.31 -11.49
N PHE A 131 -6.66 -6.30 -10.67
CA PHE A 131 -6.58 -6.39 -9.21
C PHE A 131 -7.99 -6.54 -8.63
N THR A 132 -8.21 -7.61 -7.87
CA THR A 132 -9.48 -7.88 -7.20
C THR A 132 -9.22 -7.99 -5.71
N LEU A 133 -9.72 -7.02 -4.94
CA LEU A 133 -9.69 -7.05 -3.47
C LEU A 133 -11.05 -7.53 -2.96
N ASP A 134 -11.08 -8.56 -2.12
CA ASP A 134 -12.30 -9.09 -1.46
C ASP A 134 -13.47 -9.42 -2.41
N ASN A 135 -13.15 -9.91 -3.62
CA ASN A 135 -14.13 -10.19 -4.68
C ASN A 135 -14.93 -8.96 -5.16
N GLU A 136 -14.40 -7.74 -4.94
CA GLU A 136 -14.95 -6.53 -5.53
C GLU A 136 -14.75 -6.49 -7.06
N SER A 137 -15.28 -5.44 -7.71
CA SER A 137 -15.06 -5.22 -9.14
C SER A 137 -13.56 -5.09 -9.43
N PRO A 138 -13.02 -5.83 -10.42
CA PRO A 138 -11.59 -5.77 -10.71
C PRO A 138 -11.15 -4.39 -11.18
N VAL A 139 -9.95 -3.98 -10.77
CA VAL A 139 -9.28 -2.76 -11.23
C VAL A 139 -8.23 -3.13 -12.26
N PHE A 140 -8.41 -2.66 -13.48
CA PHE A 140 -7.51 -2.95 -14.58
C PHE A 140 -6.22 -2.12 -14.50
N PHE A 141 -5.09 -2.78 -14.71
CA PHE A 141 -3.79 -2.15 -14.86
C PHE A 141 -3.13 -2.55 -16.18
N ASN A 142 -2.42 -1.59 -16.77
CA ASN A 142 -1.64 -1.76 -17.98
C ASN A 142 -0.29 -1.06 -17.80
N HIS A 143 0.75 -1.73 -18.30
CA HIS A 143 2.00 -1.14 -18.75
C HIS A 143 2.35 -1.63 -20.16
N SER A 144 2.75 -0.69 -21.02
CA SER A 144 3.14 -0.96 -22.41
C SER A 144 4.64 -0.74 -22.53
N GLY A 145 5.39 -1.75 -22.96
CA GLY A 145 6.82 -1.62 -23.23
C GLY A 145 7.13 -0.59 -24.31
N ASP A 146 8.40 -0.23 -24.45
CA ASP A 146 8.94 0.71 -25.43
C ASP A 146 10.13 0.15 -26.24
N PRO A 147 9.92 -0.34 -27.48
CA PRO A 147 10.99 -0.87 -28.32
C PRO A 147 11.91 0.23 -28.86
N THR A 148 11.58 1.52 -28.70
CA THR A 148 12.49 2.62 -29.04
C THR A 148 13.57 2.82 -27.98
N VAL A 149 13.33 2.34 -26.76
CA VAL A 149 14.35 2.27 -25.71
C VAL A 149 15.29 1.12 -26.05
N PRO A 150 16.63 1.29 -25.96
CA PRO A 150 17.53 0.19 -26.22
C PRO A 150 17.30 -0.98 -25.25
N ALA A 151 17.46 -2.21 -25.74
CA ALA A 151 17.22 -3.42 -24.95
C ALA A 151 18.04 -3.41 -23.64
N GLN A 152 17.40 -3.84 -22.56
CA GLN A 152 17.95 -3.97 -21.21
C GLN A 152 18.43 -2.67 -20.57
N LYS A 153 18.12 -1.50 -21.15
CA LYS A 153 18.56 -0.19 -20.64
C LYS A 153 17.59 0.48 -19.67
N LYS A 154 16.30 0.11 -19.68
CA LYS A 154 15.31 0.75 -18.82
C LYS A 154 14.37 -0.27 -18.19
N ARG A 155 14.34 -0.23 -16.86
CA ARG A 155 13.47 -1.00 -15.98
C ARG A 155 13.10 -0.08 -14.81
N ASP A 156 11.82 -0.06 -14.45
CA ASP A 156 11.32 0.70 -13.31
C ASP A 156 11.05 -0.29 -12.17
N TYR A 157 11.92 -0.28 -11.16
CA TYR A 157 11.81 -1.10 -9.96
C TYR A 157 10.91 -0.41 -8.93
N HIS A 158 10.32 -1.19 -8.03
CA HIS A 158 9.45 -0.70 -6.95
C HIS A 158 8.34 0.22 -7.48
N THR A 159 7.74 -0.13 -8.63
CA THR A 159 6.70 0.69 -9.21
C THR A 159 5.37 0.38 -8.54
N LEU A 160 4.78 1.36 -7.86
CA LEU A 160 3.42 1.25 -7.30
C LEU A 160 2.41 1.09 -8.45
N VAL A 161 1.79 -0.09 -8.56
CA VAL A 161 0.82 -0.42 -9.62
C VAL A 161 -0.62 -0.47 -9.13
N PHE A 162 -0.82 -0.67 -7.82
CA PHE A 162 -2.13 -0.67 -7.19
C PHE A 162 -2.02 -0.20 -5.74
N SER A 163 -3.00 0.58 -5.29
CA SER A 163 -3.13 0.98 -3.89
C SER A 163 -4.60 1.13 -3.51
N LYS A 164 -4.96 0.73 -2.29
CA LYS A 164 -6.25 1.03 -1.69
C LYS A 164 -6.08 1.29 -0.19
N THR A 165 -6.54 2.45 0.28
CA THR A 165 -6.49 2.89 1.67
C THR A 165 -7.90 2.98 2.26
N GLY A 166 -8.01 3.22 3.57
CA GLY A 166 -9.31 3.37 4.23
C GLY A 166 -10.12 2.07 4.27
N LEU A 167 -9.44 0.93 4.20
CA LEU A 167 -10.05 -0.37 4.42
C LEU A 167 -10.42 -0.52 5.90
N GLU A 168 -11.48 -1.28 6.16
CA GLU A 168 -11.82 -1.73 7.50
C GLU A 168 -10.71 -2.68 8.00
N TYR A 169 -10.27 -2.55 9.26
CA TYR A 169 -9.27 -3.47 9.80
C TYR A 169 -9.83 -4.89 9.96
N LYS A 170 -9.62 -5.72 8.94
CA LYS A 170 -10.05 -7.13 8.91
C LYS A 170 -9.18 -7.95 7.95
N PRO A 171 -9.33 -9.30 7.94
CA PRO A 171 -8.75 -10.13 6.91
C PRO A 171 -9.29 -9.76 5.52
N HIS A 172 -8.36 -9.53 4.60
CA HIS A 172 -8.56 -9.19 3.21
C HIS A 172 -7.88 -10.20 2.31
N ARG A 173 -8.40 -10.35 1.09
CA ARG A 173 -7.85 -11.24 0.07
C ARG A 173 -7.56 -10.47 -1.21
N MET A 174 -6.31 -10.50 -1.65
CA MET A 174 -5.86 -9.92 -2.92
C MET A 174 -5.73 -11.01 -3.98
N LEU A 175 -6.33 -10.76 -5.15
CA LEU A 175 -6.14 -11.56 -6.35
C LEU A 175 -5.67 -10.67 -7.50
N ILE A 176 -4.51 -10.99 -8.04
CA ILE A 176 -3.96 -10.39 -9.26
C ILE A 176 -4.10 -11.41 -10.37
N SER A 177 -4.74 -11.06 -11.48
CA SER A 177 -4.94 -12.00 -12.60
C SER A 177 -4.51 -11.44 -13.95
N MET A 178 -3.81 -12.27 -14.72
CA MET A 178 -3.60 -12.12 -16.15
C MET A 178 -4.55 -13.08 -16.88
N SER A 179 -5.64 -12.55 -17.43
CA SER A 179 -6.67 -13.31 -18.13
C SER A 179 -7.31 -12.47 -19.24
N ASP A 180 -8.15 -13.11 -20.06
CA ASP A 180 -9.06 -12.43 -20.99
C ASP A 180 -8.37 -11.61 -22.09
N VAL A 181 -7.12 -11.95 -22.42
CA VAL A 181 -6.36 -11.42 -23.56
C VAL A 181 -5.96 -12.55 -24.51
N THR A 182 -5.84 -12.22 -25.80
CA THR A 182 -5.52 -13.18 -26.87
C THR A 182 -4.05 -13.16 -27.26
N TYR A 183 -3.23 -12.48 -26.47
CA TYR A 183 -1.83 -12.19 -26.76
C TYR A 183 -0.97 -12.32 -25.50
N HIS A 184 0.35 -12.29 -25.65
CA HIS A 184 1.25 -12.53 -24.53
C HIS A 184 1.32 -11.32 -23.62
N VAL A 185 1.21 -11.51 -22.31
CA VAL A 185 1.46 -10.45 -21.32
C VAL A 185 2.38 -10.96 -20.22
N PHE A 186 3.18 -10.07 -19.66
CA PHE A 186 4.23 -10.36 -18.69
C PHE A 186 3.97 -9.62 -17.39
N LEU A 187 4.08 -10.31 -16.26
CA LEU A 187 3.97 -9.72 -14.93
C LEU A 187 5.17 -10.13 -14.09
N SER A 188 5.74 -9.15 -13.40
CA SER A 188 6.82 -9.34 -12.44
C SER A 188 6.42 -8.75 -11.09
N PHE A 189 6.00 -9.63 -10.17
CA PHE A 189 5.64 -9.28 -8.81
C PHE A 189 6.92 -9.16 -7.97
N ASP A 190 7.09 -8.02 -7.29
CA ASP A 190 8.24 -7.73 -6.43
C ASP A 190 7.80 -7.90 -4.96
N TYR A 191 6.91 -7.04 -4.47
CA TYR A 191 6.34 -7.17 -3.12
C TYR A 191 5.01 -6.43 -2.99
N ALA A 192 4.33 -6.66 -1.86
CA ALA A 192 3.22 -5.84 -1.40
C ALA A 192 3.50 -5.26 -0.01
N GLN A 193 2.84 -4.16 0.34
CA GLN A 193 2.83 -3.58 1.68
C GLN A 193 1.40 -3.36 2.14
N TYR A 194 1.09 -3.77 3.37
CA TYR A 194 -0.19 -3.46 4.00
C TYR A 194 0.02 -2.68 5.30
N THR A 195 -0.96 -1.84 5.65
CA THR A 195 -0.89 -1.04 6.88
C THR A 195 -1.73 -1.71 7.97
N ILE A 196 -1.17 -1.81 9.18
CA ILE A 196 -1.86 -2.26 10.40
C ILE A 196 -1.97 -1.11 11.40
N ASP A 197 -2.96 -1.20 12.29
CA ASP A 197 -3.05 -0.34 13.47
C ASP A 197 -2.55 -1.12 14.70
N GLU A 198 -1.35 -0.79 15.18
CA GLU A 198 -0.73 -1.50 16.30
C GLU A 198 -1.54 -1.38 17.61
N ALA A 199 -2.39 -0.36 17.76
CA ALA A 199 -3.22 -0.22 18.97
C ALA A 199 -4.29 -1.32 19.10
N VAL A 200 -4.65 -1.98 18.00
CA VAL A 200 -5.65 -3.06 17.97
C VAL A 200 -5.00 -4.44 18.21
N ASP A 201 -3.72 -4.58 17.89
CA ASP A 201 -3.00 -5.87 17.92
C ASP A 201 -2.20 -6.11 19.20
N LEU A 202 -2.09 -5.13 20.12
CA LEU A 202 -1.55 -5.43 21.45
C LEU A 202 -2.52 -6.39 22.15
N PRO A 203 -2.09 -7.60 22.55
CA PRO A 203 -2.85 -8.37 23.50
C PRO A 203 -2.91 -7.53 24.76
N THR A 204 -4.10 -7.04 25.11
CA THR A 204 -4.38 -6.55 26.45
C THR A 204 -3.92 -7.65 27.39
N SER A 205 -2.76 -7.46 28.01
CA SER A 205 -2.28 -8.32 29.08
C SER A 205 -3.12 -8.01 30.30
N THR A 206 -4.40 -8.39 30.25
CA THR A 206 -5.18 -8.65 31.44
C THR A 206 -4.61 -9.92 32.03
N THR A 207 -3.89 -9.73 33.12
CA THR A 207 -3.42 -10.75 34.06
C THR A 207 -4.63 -11.53 34.59
N ASP A 208 -5.21 -12.42 33.79
CA ASP A 208 -6.27 -13.32 34.26
C ASP A 208 -5.62 -14.51 34.96
N VAL A 209 -5.76 -14.45 36.29
CA VAL A 209 -5.44 -15.53 37.23
C VAL A 209 -6.21 -16.78 36.81
N VAL A 210 -5.45 -17.79 36.40
CA VAL A 210 -5.91 -19.16 36.14
C VAL A 210 -6.57 -19.74 37.40
N PRO A 211 -7.75 -20.37 37.29
CA PRO A 211 -8.07 -21.52 38.09
C PRO A 211 -8.19 -22.75 37.18
N SER A 212 -7.30 -23.71 37.42
CA SER A 212 -7.41 -25.09 36.94
C SER A 212 -8.73 -25.71 37.43
N PRO A 213 -9.35 -26.58 36.62
CA PRO A 213 -9.56 -27.91 37.18
C PRO A 213 -9.33 -29.07 36.20
N THR A 214 -8.68 -30.08 36.76
CA THR A 214 -8.59 -31.49 36.40
C THR A 214 -9.93 -32.16 36.09
N SER A 215 -9.92 -33.13 35.16
CA SER A 215 -10.70 -34.40 35.07
C SER A 215 -11.21 -34.62 33.63
N THR A 216 -11.36 -35.80 33.01
CA THR A 216 -10.93 -37.20 33.13
C THR A 216 -11.38 -37.87 31.80
N GLN A 217 -10.71 -38.95 31.40
CA GLN A 217 -10.84 -39.72 30.15
C GLN A 217 -12.25 -40.26 29.82
N SER A 218 -12.54 -40.43 28.51
CA SER A 218 -13.14 -41.68 27.96
C SER A 218 -13.02 -41.76 26.42
N LEU A 219 -12.65 -42.96 25.96
CA LEU A 219 -12.58 -43.45 24.57
C LEU A 219 -13.85 -44.28 24.27
N VAL A 220 -14.51 -44.11 23.11
CA VAL A 220 -14.90 -45.17 22.13
C VAL A 220 -15.75 -44.66 20.94
N ASP A 221 -15.32 -45.09 19.74
CA ASP A 221 -15.99 -45.47 18.47
C ASP A 221 -16.88 -44.55 17.58
N SER A 222 -16.29 -44.13 16.44
CA SER A 222 -16.59 -44.41 15.00
C SER A 222 -18.03 -44.26 14.40
N PRO A 223 -18.22 -44.24 13.05
CA PRO A 223 -18.21 -43.03 12.22
C PRO A 223 -19.49 -42.86 11.37
N SER A 224 -19.99 -41.63 11.14
CA SER A 224 -20.95 -41.39 10.06
C SER A 224 -21.11 -39.89 9.70
N SER A 225 -20.79 -39.58 8.44
CA SER A 225 -21.43 -38.59 7.56
C SER A 225 -21.88 -37.22 8.12
N SER A 226 -21.09 -36.18 7.86
CA SER A 226 -21.50 -34.88 7.26
C SER A 226 -20.43 -33.80 7.53
N PRO A 227 -20.17 -32.87 6.59
CA PRO A 227 -19.16 -31.82 6.77
C PRO A 227 -19.65 -30.77 7.78
N PRO A 228 -18.80 -30.31 8.72
CA PRO A 228 -19.19 -29.32 9.71
C PRO A 228 -19.32 -27.94 9.07
N SER A 229 -20.49 -27.33 9.26
CA SER A 229 -20.74 -25.92 9.04
C SER A 229 -19.78 -25.09 9.92
N SER A 230 -18.95 -24.30 9.26
CA SER A 230 -18.02 -23.36 9.88
C SER A 230 -18.77 -22.43 10.86
N PRO A 231 -18.37 -22.34 12.14
CA PRO A 231 -18.98 -21.42 13.08
C PRO A 231 -18.58 -19.99 12.70
N SER A 232 -19.55 -19.18 12.27
CA SER A 232 -19.39 -17.74 12.13
C SER A 232 -18.82 -17.17 13.43
N PRO A 233 -17.76 -16.34 13.38
CA PRO A 233 -17.21 -15.71 14.57
C PRO A 233 -18.30 -14.84 15.19
N LYS A 234 -18.81 -15.28 16.35
CA LYS A 234 -19.68 -14.46 17.19
C LYS A 234 -18.81 -13.35 17.73
N ILE A 235 -18.87 -12.20 17.07
CA ILE A 235 -18.34 -10.93 17.60
C ILE A 235 -18.85 -10.82 19.04
N PRO A 236 -17.97 -10.75 20.06
CA PRO A 236 -18.41 -10.55 21.41
C PRO A 236 -19.14 -9.21 21.46
N LYS A 237 -20.46 -9.24 21.72
CA LYS A 237 -21.34 -8.07 21.87
C LYS A 237 -20.99 -7.21 23.10
N THR A 238 -19.82 -7.42 23.70
CA THR A 238 -19.38 -6.83 24.97
C THR A 238 -18.70 -5.47 24.79
N ILE A 239 -18.32 -5.08 23.57
CA ILE A 239 -17.58 -3.82 23.32
C ILE A 239 -18.49 -2.58 23.33
N ILE A 240 -19.77 -2.72 22.95
CA ILE A 240 -20.70 -1.57 22.87
C ILE A 240 -21.04 -1.02 24.27
N GLY A 241 -21.12 -1.88 25.29
CA GLY A 241 -21.49 -1.47 26.65
C GLY A 241 -20.49 -0.52 27.31
N ILE A 242 -19.20 -0.70 27.03
CA ILE A 242 -18.12 0.10 27.65
C ILE A 242 -18.11 1.53 27.08
N VAL A 243 -18.29 1.69 25.77
CA VAL A 243 -18.30 3.01 25.11
C VAL A 243 -19.52 3.82 25.53
N VAL A 244 -20.71 3.20 25.57
CA VAL A 244 -21.96 3.89 25.96
C VAL A 244 -21.94 4.26 27.44
N GLY A 245 -21.40 3.40 28.31
CA GLY A 245 -21.24 3.68 29.74
C GLY A 245 -20.29 4.85 30.02
N GLY A 246 -19.18 4.93 29.29
CA GLY A 246 -18.21 6.03 29.41
C GLY A 246 -18.81 7.39 29.03
N VAL A 247 -19.54 7.47 27.92
CA VAL A 247 -20.14 8.74 27.46
C VAL A 247 -21.25 9.21 28.40
N LEU A 248 -22.15 8.31 28.81
CA LEU A 248 -23.24 8.66 29.72
C LEU A 248 -22.74 9.02 31.13
N GLY A 249 -21.74 8.28 31.64
CA GLY A 249 -21.09 8.59 32.91
C GLY A 249 -20.35 9.93 32.87
N GLY A 250 -19.59 10.17 31.80
CA GLY A 250 -18.88 11.44 31.58
C GLY A 250 -19.83 12.64 31.50
N LEU A 251 -20.94 12.51 30.77
CA LEU A 251 -21.95 13.57 30.65
C LEU A 251 -22.66 13.85 31.98
N ALA A 252 -22.99 12.83 32.77
CA ALA A 252 -23.61 13.01 34.08
C ALA A 252 -22.67 13.74 35.06
N VAL A 253 -21.39 13.37 35.08
CA VAL A 253 -20.37 14.04 35.90
C VAL A 253 -20.17 15.48 35.44
N LEU A 254 -20.06 15.72 34.13
CA LEU A 254 -19.90 17.07 33.56
C LEU A 254 -21.09 17.97 33.87
N ALA A 255 -22.32 17.46 33.73
CA ALA A 255 -23.54 18.19 34.06
C ALA A 255 -23.65 18.52 35.56
N GLY A 256 -23.31 17.56 36.42
CA GLY A 256 -23.20 17.80 37.86
C GLY A 256 -22.17 18.88 38.19
N PHE A 257 -21.03 18.88 37.49
CA PHE A 257 -19.97 19.86 37.64
C PHE A 257 -20.40 21.27 37.21
N LEU A 258 -21.06 21.39 36.06
CA LEU A 258 -21.63 22.65 35.58
C LEU A 258 -22.69 23.20 36.54
N GLY A 259 -23.56 22.33 37.06
CA GLY A 259 -24.57 22.70 38.06
C GLY A 259 -23.94 23.26 39.33
N LEU A 260 -22.89 22.61 39.84
CA LEU A 260 -22.15 23.05 41.01
C LEU A 260 -21.47 24.42 40.79
N LEU A 261 -20.83 24.61 39.63
CA LEU A 261 -20.22 25.89 39.24
C LEU A 261 -21.24 27.03 39.18
N LEU A 262 -22.41 26.78 38.58
CA LEU A 262 -23.49 27.77 38.51
C LEU A 262 -24.05 28.08 39.90
N PHE A 263 -24.11 27.10 40.80
CA PHE A 263 -24.53 27.28 42.19
C PHE A 263 -23.56 28.18 42.96
N TYR A 264 -22.26 27.96 42.82
CA TYR A 264 -21.24 28.81 43.46
C TYR A 264 -21.17 30.22 42.87
N ARG A 265 -21.36 30.39 41.56
CA ARG A 265 -21.42 31.72 40.93
C ARG A 265 -22.67 32.50 41.34
N ARG A 266 -23.80 31.82 41.58
CA ARG A 266 -25.02 32.45 42.13
C ARG A 266 -24.84 32.92 43.57
N GLY A 267 -24.05 32.22 44.39
CA GLY A 267 -23.77 32.61 45.77
C GLY A 267 -22.86 33.85 45.91
N SER A 268 -21.88 34.01 45.02
CA SER A 268 -20.91 35.11 45.07
C SER A 268 -21.47 36.49 44.68
N ASN A 269 -22.66 36.55 44.06
CA ASN A 269 -23.32 37.81 43.74
C ASN A 269 -24.13 38.42 44.91
N ARG A 270 -24.02 37.86 46.13
CA ARG A 270 -24.48 38.56 47.33
C ARG A 270 -23.51 39.68 47.65
N SER A 271 -23.82 40.83 47.07
CA SER A 271 -23.22 42.16 47.20
C SER A 271 -22.32 42.36 48.43
N PRO A 272 -21.03 42.68 48.25
CA PRO A 272 -20.23 43.22 49.34
C PRO A 272 -20.86 44.53 49.80
N LYS A 273 -21.24 44.60 51.08
CA LYS A 273 -21.63 45.85 51.73
C LYS A 273 -20.51 46.87 51.52
N ARG A 274 -20.84 47.93 50.77
CA ARG A 274 -20.10 49.17 50.55
C ARG A 274 -19.22 49.51 51.77
N ARG A 275 -17.91 49.26 51.68
CA ARG A 275 -16.93 49.90 52.57
C ARG A 275 -16.72 51.33 52.06
N LYS A 276 -16.72 52.28 53.00
CA LYS A 276 -16.54 53.72 52.73
C LYS A 276 -15.16 53.98 52.10
N PRO A 277 -15.03 54.96 51.17
CA PRO A 277 -13.75 55.32 50.58
C PRO A 277 -12.85 56.00 51.62
N GLY A 278 -11.63 55.50 51.78
CA GLY A 278 -10.55 56.21 52.47
C GLY A 278 -9.80 57.16 51.51
N PRO A 279 -9.04 58.14 52.03
CA PRO A 279 -8.45 59.22 51.23
C PRO A 279 -7.34 58.70 50.31
N ALA A 280 -7.39 59.16 49.04
CA ALA A 280 -6.42 58.85 48.02
C ALA A 280 -5.06 59.48 48.34
N THR A 281 -4.02 58.65 48.41
CA THR A 281 -2.61 59.08 48.37
C THR A 281 -2.13 59.03 46.92
N PRO A 282 -1.66 60.15 46.33
CA PRO A 282 -1.17 60.18 44.96
C PRO A 282 0.19 59.50 44.85
N ARG A 283 0.31 58.55 43.91
CA ARG A 283 1.60 57.98 43.47
C ARG A 283 2.10 58.72 42.23
N PRO A 284 3.41 59.01 42.14
CA PRO A 284 3.97 59.77 41.03
C PRO A 284 4.07 58.93 39.75
N PHE A 285 3.85 59.62 38.63
CA PHE A 285 4.05 59.16 37.26
C PHE A 285 5.53 58.83 37.01
N VAL A 286 5.83 57.61 36.56
CA VAL A 286 7.11 57.29 35.93
C VAL A 286 6.86 57.12 34.43
N TYR A 287 7.38 58.07 33.66
CA TYR A 287 7.45 58.04 32.21
C TYR A 287 8.72 57.26 31.84
N SER A 288 8.62 56.10 31.19
CA SER A 288 9.78 55.48 30.54
C SER A 288 9.65 55.60 29.04
N GLN A 289 10.56 56.41 28.51
CA GLN A 289 10.74 56.77 27.12
C GLN A 289 11.04 55.55 26.24
N ARG A 290 10.30 55.53 25.14
CA ARG A 290 10.65 54.94 23.86
C ARG A 290 11.99 55.50 23.36
N THR A 291 12.98 54.64 23.14
CA THR A 291 14.11 54.93 22.24
C THR A 291 14.41 53.70 21.38
N ASN A 292 14.13 53.84 20.09
CA ASN A 292 14.88 53.17 19.02
C ASN A 292 15.98 54.14 18.61
N PRO A 293 17.19 53.65 18.28
CA PRO A 293 17.67 53.92 16.94
C PRO A 293 18.37 52.73 16.25
N SER A 294 18.07 52.72 14.95
CA SER A 294 18.66 52.13 13.76
C SER A 294 20.18 51.89 13.70
N GLN A 295 20.52 50.96 12.79
CA GLN A 295 21.71 50.88 11.92
C GLN A 295 23.04 50.38 12.50
N SER A 296 23.56 49.26 11.99
CA SER A 296 24.47 49.26 10.83
C SER A 296 25.20 47.90 10.64
N THR A 297 25.22 47.46 9.38
CA THR A 297 26.28 46.71 8.65
C THR A 297 27.34 45.89 9.41
N SER A 298 27.47 44.61 9.06
CA SER A 298 28.65 44.06 8.35
C SER A 298 28.58 42.53 8.16
N SER A 299 28.83 42.10 6.93
CA SER A 299 29.40 40.77 6.56
C SER A 299 30.80 41.03 5.98
N PRO A 300 31.66 40.05 5.63
CA PRO A 300 31.83 38.65 6.04
C PRO A 300 33.30 38.40 6.56
N PRO A 301 33.83 37.15 6.61
CA PRO A 301 34.57 36.67 5.43
C PRO A 301 34.49 35.16 5.12
N LEU A 302 34.79 34.87 3.85
CA LEU A 302 35.19 33.58 3.28
C LEU A 302 36.52 33.06 3.86
N THR A 303 36.62 31.72 3.98
CA THR A 303 37.85 30.90 3.81
C THR A 303 37.34 29.51 3.37
N ARG A 304 37.52 28.91 2.18
CA ARG A 304 38.63 28.61 1.25
C ARG A 304 39.72 27.65 1.77
N ALA A 305 39.65 26.38 1.34
CA ALA A 305 40.72 25.49 0.81
C ALA A 305 40.12 24.06 0.64
N ILE A 306 40.02 23.43 -0.55
CA ILE A 306 41.06 22.84 -1.44
C ILE A 306 41.85 21.76 -0.65
N ASN A 307 41.76 20.45 -0.88
CA ASN A 307 42.17 19.61 -2.04
C ASN A 307 42.02 18.09 -1.66
N PRO A 308 42.50 17.06 -2.41
CA PRO A 308 42.02 16.55 -3.71
C PRO A 308 41.79 15.00 -3.74
N THR A 309 41.13 14.53 -4.80
CA THR A 309 41.46 13.35 -5.63
C THR A 309 41.98 12.05 -4.98
N SER A 310 41.17 10.98 -5.07
CA SER A 310 41.66 9.61 -5.26
C SER A 310 40.88 8.92 -6.37
N ALA A 311 41.60 8.52 -7.41
CA ALA A 311 41.12 7.83 -8.61
C ALA A 311 40.76 6.36 -8.35
N PRO A 312 39.94 5.72 -9.21
CA PRO A 312 39.60 4.29 -9.12
C PRO A 312 40.62 3.39 -9.84
N PRO A 313 40.79 2.12 -9.44
CA PRO A 313 41.62 1.15 -10.16
C PRO A 313 40.92 0.55 -11.41
N PRO A 314 41.69 0.04 -12.39
CA PRO A 314 41.21 -0.43 -13.70
C PRO A 314 40.75 -1.90 -13.71
N PRO A 315 40.08 -2.36 -14.80
CA PRO A 315 39.43 -3.67 -14.84
C PRO A 315 40.42 -4.80 -15.18
N GLU A 316 40.35 -5.89 -14.40
CA GLU A 316 41.14 -7.10 -14.62
C GLU A 316 40.43 -8.10 -15.53
N ALA A 317 41.23 -8.72 -16.39
CA ALA A 317 40.83 -9.46 -17.57
C ALA A 317 40.36 -10.89 -17.29
N ALA A 318 39.32 -11.26 -18.04
CA ALA A 318 39.02 -12.57 -18.63
C ALA A 318 39.83 -13.80 -18.20
N ARG A 319 39.13 -14.83 -17.69
CA ARG A 319 39.42 -16.24 -17.97
C ARG A 319 38.14 -17.08 -18.13
N PRO A 320 38.21 -18.17 -18.93
CA PRO A 320 37.06 -18.74 -19.63
C PRO A 320 36.27 -19.79 -18.84
N LEU A 321 34.97 -19.82 -19.09
CA LEU A 321 34.01 -20.84 -18.64
C LEU A 321 34.26 -22.17 -19.38
N SER A 322 34.41 -23.24 -18.60
CA SER A 322 34.31 -24.62 -19.10
C SER A 322 32.84 -24.96 -19.29
N ILE A 323 32.47 -25.26 -20.53
CA ILE A 323 31.14 -25.70 -20.95
C ILE A 323 30.98 -27.16 -20.54
N ALA A 324 30.06 -27.43 -19.61
CA ALA A 324 29.49 -28.74 -19.39
C ALA A 324 28.01 -28.68 -19.81
N THR A 325 27.72 -29.27 -20.96
CA THR A 325 26.37 -29.53 -21.47
C THR A 325 25.76 -30.73 -20.73
N PRO A 326 24.48 -30.63 -20.32
CA PRO A 326 23.60 -31.79 -20.33
C PRO A 326 22.49 -31.59 -21.36
N ASN A 327 22.33 -32.63 -22.18
CA ASN A 327 21.29 -32.83 -23.18
C ASN A 327 19.88 -32.61 -22.61
N LEU A 328 19.11 -31.73 -23.25
CA LEU A 328 17.65 -31.70 -23.14
C LEU A 328 17.07 -32.15 -24.49
N ALA A 329 16.74 -33.44 -24.58
CA ALA A 329 15.97 -34.00 -25.68
C ALA A 329 14.93 -34.97 -25.12
N GLN A 330 13.75 -34.45 -24.82
CA GLN A 330 12.47 -35.17 -24.71
C GLN A 330 11.39 -34.12 -25.04
N ALA A 331 11.09 -33.88 -26.31
CA ALA A 331 10.15 -34.66 -27.13
C ALA A 331 8.75 -34.76 -26.49
N TRP A 332 7.93 -33.72 -26.69
CA TRP A 332 6.48 -33.83 -26.62
C TRP A 332 5.93 -33.73 -28.04
N ASN A 333 5.79 -34.91 -28.66
CA ASN A 333 4.89 -35.11 -29.78
C ASN A 333 3.48 -35.29 -29.21
N VAL A 334 2.57 -34.38 -29.54
CA VAL A 334 1.14 -34.67 -29.48
C VAL A 334 0.52 -34.19 -30.78
N ASP A 335 -0.04 -35.16 -31.49
CA ASP A 335 -0.68 -35.03 -32.78
C ASP A 335 -1.82 -34.01 -32.77
N ALA A 336 -1.85 -33.22 -33.83
CA ALA A 336 -2.86 -32.25 -34.13
C ALA A 336 -4.18 -32.95 -34.52
N HIS A 337 -5.20 -32.86 -33.66
CA HIS A 337 -6.59 -32.96 -34.10
C HIS A 337 -7.20 -31.56 -34.22
N ARG A 338 -7.25 -31.11 -35.47
CA ARG A 338 -7.97 -29.95 -35.98
C ARG A 338 -9.47 -30.15 -35.75
N SER A 339 -10.06 -29.42 -34.80
CA SER A 339 -11.51 -29.19 -34.76
C SER A 339 -11.78 -27.69 -34.59
N SER A 340 -12.44 -27.14 -35.61
CA SER A 340 -12.96 -25.79 -35.65
C SER A 340 -14.14 -25.68 -34.69
N PHE A 341 -13.96 -24.99 -33.56
CA PHE A 341 -15.07 -24.45 -32.77
C PHE A 341 -14.84 -22.96 -32.52
N GLN A 342 -15.51 -22.15 -33.34
CA GLN A 342 -15.83 -20.77 -32.99
C GLN A 342 -16.92 -20.82 -31.91
N SER A 343 -16.56 -20.55 -30.66
CA SER A 343 -17.51 -20.19 -29.62
C SER A 343 -17.13 -18.82 -29.07
N LEU A 344 -17.91 -17.80 -29.46
CA LEU A 344 -17.92 -16.49 -28.82
C LEU A 344 -18.36 -16.65 -27.35
N PRO A 345 -17.64 -16.07 -26.37
CA PRO A 345 -18.18 -15.92 -25.03
C PRO A 345 -19.16 -14.74 -25.02
N SER A 346 -20.42 -15.04 -24.70
CA SER A 346 -21.46 -14.08 -24.38
C SER A 346 -21.10 -13.37 -23.06
N TYR A 347 -20.73 -12.09 -23.12
CA TYR A 347 -20.56 -11.25 -21.94
C TYR A 347 -21.94 -10.80 -21.40
N PRO A 348 -22.26 -11.01 -20.11
CA PRO A 348 -23.33 -10.27 -19.46
C PRO A 348 -22.86 -8.82 -19.24
N GLY A 349 -23.58 -7.88 -19.83
CA GLY A 349 -23.23 -6.46 -19.86
C GLY A 349 -23.15 -5.81 -18.49
N SER A 350 -21.94 -5.43 -18.09
CA SER A 350 -21.68 -4.38 -17.12
C SER A 350 -21.42 -3.08 -17.88
N ASN A 351 -22.45 -2.25 -18.02
CA ASN A 351 -22.37 -0.89 -18.57
C ASN A 351 -21.67 0.04 -17.57
N ARG A 352 -20.36 -0.14 -17.35
CA ARG A 352 -19.53 0.86 -16.66
C ARG A 352 -18.64 1.58 -17.68
N PRO A 353 -18.46 2.91 -17.57
CA PRO A 353 -17.57 3.69 -18.44
C PRO A 353 -16.13 3.15 -18.51
N GLY A 354 -15.68 2.43 -17.47
CA GLY A 354 -14.38 1.74 -17.45
C GLY A 354 -14.23 0.70 -18.56
N SER A 355 -15.29 -0.05 -18.90
CA SER A 355 -15.17 -1.18 -19.82
C SER A 355 -14.84 -0.76 -21.26
N LEU A 356 -15.32 0.40 -21.72
CA LEU A 356 -15.02 0.88 -23.07
C LEU A 356 -13.57 1.37 -23.19
N VAL A 357 -13.10 2.13 -22.20
CA VAL A 357 -11.72 2.63 -22.21
C VAL A 357 -10.73 1.47 -22.05
N GLU A 358 -11.01 0.53 -21.16
CA GLU A 358 -10.23 -0.72 -21.02
C GLU A 358 -10.20 -1.52 -22.32
N HIS A 359 -11.35 -1.71 -22.97
CA HIS A 359 -11.43 -2.41 -24.25
C HIS A 359 -10.59 -1.72 -25.34
N ARG A 360 -10.63 -0.37 -25.43
CA ARG A 360 -9.80 0.38 -26.36
C ARG A 360 -8.30 0.23 -26.06
N ILE A 361 -7.95 0.22 -24.77
CA ILE A 361 -6.58 -0.01 -24.34
C ILE A 361 -6.11 -1.42 -24.76
N ARG A 362 -6.93 -2.45 -24.54
CA ARG A 362 -6.60 -3.83 -24.96
C ARG A 362 -6.46 -3.95 -26.47
N ASP A 363 -7.36 -3.34 -27.25
CA ASP A 363 -7.24 -3.34 -28.72
C ASP A 363 -5.96 -2.64 -29.20
N ALA A 364 -5.62 -1.50 -28.60
CA ALA A 364 -4.39 -0.77 -28.90
C ALA A 364 -3.14 -1.58 -28.55
N ASN A 365 -3.11 -2.24 -27.39
CA ASN A 365 -2.00 -3.12 -26.98
C ASN A 365 -1.84 -4.33 -27.90
N ARG A 366 -2.95 -4.96 -28.29
CA ARG A 366 -2.94 -6.06 -29.27
C ARG A 366 -2.33 -5.61 -30.61
N ARG A 367 -2.74 -4.45 -31.12
CA ARG A 367 -2.16 -3.89 -32.36
C ARG A 367 -0.68 -3.57 -32.20
N MET A 368 -0.29 -2.99 -31.08
CA MET A 368 1.10 -2.64 -30.80
C MET A 368 2.01 -3.89 -30.77
N GLN A 369 1.55 -5.01 -30.22
CA GLN A 369 2.32 -6.26 -30.25
C GLN A 369 2.45 -6.83 -31.67
N ASN A 370 1.37 -6.85 -32.44
CA ASN A 370 1.42 -7.30 -33.83
C ASN A 370 2.43 -6.48 -34.66
N LEU A 371 2.41 -5.15 -34.50
CA LEU A 371 3.37 -4.25 -35.16
C LEU A 371 4.82 -4.49 -34.69
N THR A 372 5.03 -4.79 -33.41
CA THR A 372 6.36 -5.07 -32.87
C THR A 372 6.94 -6.36 -33.46
N VAL A 373 6.11 -7.40 -33.62
CA VAL A 373 6.49 -8.64 -34.32
C VAL A 373 6.81 -8.34 -35.79
N GLU A 374 5.99 -7.53 -36.47
CA GLU A 374 6.20 -7.15 -37.87
C GLU A 374 7.53 -6.40 -38.07
N ILE A 375 7.86 -5.46 -37.17
CA ILE A 375 9.13 -4.74 -37.16
C ILE A 375 10.32 -5.72 -37.07
N ALA A 376 10.26 -6.70 -36.15
CA ALA A 376 11.32 -7.70 -35.97
C ALA A 376 11.47 -8.65 -37.18
N THR A 377 10.36 -9.02 -37.82
CA THR A 377 10.43 -9.83 -39.06
C THR A 377 10.99 -9.05 -40.25
N THR A 378 10.70 -7.75 -40.33
CA THR A 378 11.17 -6.89 -41.42
C THR A 378 12.66 -6.55 -41.27
N SER A 379 13.14 -6.38 -40.04
CA SER A 379 14.56 -6.10 -39.77
C SER A 379 15.46 -7.28 -40.13
N SER A 380 15.01 -8.52 -39.87
CA SER A 380 15.79 -9.74 -40.10
C SER A 380 15.90 -10.15 -41.57
N GLN A 381 14.93 -9.81 -42.42
CA GLN A 381 14.95 -10.16 -43.86
C GLN A 381 15.79 -9.20 -44.74
N SER A 382 16.22 -8.05 -44.20
CA SER A 382 16.81 -6.96 -44.98
C SER A 382 18.34 -7.04 -45.11
N SER A 383 18.85 -8.09 -45.75
CA SER A 383 20.27 -8.17 -46.14
C SER A 383 20.54 -7.70 -47.58
N LYS A 384 19.51 -7.51 -48.44
CA LYS A 384 19.69 -7.17 -49.87
C LYS A 384 18.92 -5.94 -50.41
N ALA A 385 18.05 -5.30 -49.63
CA ALA A 385 17.28 -4.12 -50.07
C ALA A 385 17.18 -3.05 -48.95
N ARG A 386 18.31 -2.39 -48.65
CA ARG A 386 18.48 -1.51 -47.47
C ARG A 386 17.58 -0.26 -47.44
N THR A 387 17.24 0.34 -48.59
CA THR A 387 16.56 1.64 -48.62
C THR A 387 15.03 1.57 -48.49
N SER A 388 14.37 0.58 -49.11
CA SER A 388 12.91 0.42 -48.99
C SER A 388 12.50 -0.15 -47.63
N SER A 389 13.25 -1.12 -47.12
CA SER A 389 13.02 -1.73 -45.81
C SER A 389 13.17 -0.73 -44.66
N SER A 390 14.18 0.14 -44.70
CA SER A 390 14.38 1.17 -43.67
C SER A 390 13.19 2.14 -43.56
N ARG A 391 12.53 2.46 -44.68
CA ARG A 391 11.37 3.36 -44.69
C ARG A 391 10.13 2.69 -44.09
N ALA A 392 9.89 1.43 -44.45
CA ALA A 392 8.79 0.63 -43.89
C ALA A 392 8.94 0.44 -42.37
N THR A 393 10.15 0.12 -41.89
CA THR A 393 10.41 0.00 -40.45
C THR A 393 10.17 1.33 -39.72
N ALA A 394 10.57 2.46 -40.29
CA ALA A 394 10.32 3.77 -39.69
C ALA A 394 8.82 4.09 -39.56
N GLU A 395 8.02 3.72 -40.55
CA GLU A 395 6.57 3.90 -40.55
C GLU A 395 5.88 3.06 -39.46
N LEU A 396 6.26 1.78 -39.34
CA LEU A 396 5.75 0.89 -38.28
C LEU A 396 6.11 1.43 -36.88
N VAL A 397 7.34 1.94 -36.71
CA VAL A 397 7.78 2.55 -35.44
C VAL A 397 6.95 3.79 -35.10
N GLU A 398 6.59 4.63 -36.08
CA GLU A 398 5.73 5.78 -35.85
C GLU A 398 4.30 5.38 -35.45
N GLU A 399 3.75 4.31 -36.03
CA GLU A 399 2.44 3.81 -35.63
C GLU A 399 2.46 3.25 -34.19
N VAL A 400 3.53 2.55 -33.79
CA VAL A 400 3.72 2.13 -32.39
C VAL A 400 3.76 3.35 -31.45
N LYS A 401 4.48 4.42 -31.80
CA LYS A 401 4.50 5.67 -31.02
C LYS A 401 3.12 6.32 -30.95
N ARG A 402 2.33 6.25 -32.04
CA ARG A 402 0.96 6.77 -32.07
C ARG A 402 0.04 6.00 -31.13
N LEU A 403 0.04 4.67 -31.19
CA LEU A 403 -0.77 3.82 -30.31
C LEU A 403 -0.42 4.03 -28.83
N ARG A 404 0.87 4.22 -28.50
CA ARG A 404 1.27 4.58 -27.14
C ARG A 404 0.68 5.90 -26.66
N ARG A 405 0.71 6.93 -27.51
CA ARG A 405 0.11 8.22 -27.16
C ARG A 405 -1.39 8.08 -26.93
N GLU A 406 -2.08 7.28 -27.73
CA GLU A 406 -3.50 6.98 -27.53
C GLU A 406 -3.75 6.28 -26.17
N ILE A 407 -2.98 5.23 -25.86
CA ILE A 407 -3.08 4.54 -24.56
C ILE A 407 -2.84 5.51 -23.40
N GLN A 408 -1.85 6.40 -23.51
CA GLN A 408 -1.56 7.38 -22.47
C GLN A 408 -2.72 8.36 -22.24
N ILE A 409 -3.34 8.84 -23.33
CA ILE A 409 -4.52 9.72 -23.27
C ILE A 409 -5.69 8.97 -22.61
N LEU A 410 -5.92 7.72 -22.99
CA LEU A 410 -6.98 6.89 -22.42
C LEU A 410 -6.74 6.64 -20.92
N LYS A 411 -5.51 6.36 -20.49
CA LYS A 411 -5.16 6.23 -19.07
C LYS A 411 -5.41 7.50 -18.28
N GLN A 412 -5.05 8.66 -18.82
CA GLN A 412 -5.29 9.95 -18.17
C GLN A 412 -6.79 10.23 -18.00
N SER A 413 -7.63 9.76 -18.95
CA SER A 413 -9.09 9.87 -18.83
C SER A 413 -9.70 9.00 -17.72
N GLN A 414 -9.02 7.92 -17.32
CA GLN A 414 -9.45 7.03 -16.23
C GLN A 414 -8.93 7.42 -14.85
N ARG A 415 -7.81 8.15 -14.77
CA ARG A 415 -7.30 8.66 -13.49
C ARG A 415 -8.26 9.73 -12.94
N SER A 416 -9.18 9.32 -12.08
CA SER A 416 -9.60 10.17 -10.97
C SER A 416 -8.35 10.56 -10.15
N PRO A 417 -8.32 11.74 -9.51
CA PRO A 417 -7.14 12.19 -8.77
C PRO A 417 -6.81 11.15 -7.69
N LEU A 418 -5.80 10.33 -7.96
CA LEU A 418 -5.20 9.46 -6.95
C LEU A 418 -4.47 10.39 -5.99
N ASP A 419 -4.79 10.30 -4.70
CA ASP A 419 -3.97 10.94 -3.68
C ASP A 419 -2.53 10.43 -3.85
N PRO A 420 -1.54 11.33 -3.89
CA PRO A 420 -0.14 10.90 -3.97
C PRO A 420 0.17 10.00 -2.78
N PRO A 421 1.02 8.96 -2.97
CA PRO A 421 1.46 8.16 -1.85
C PRO A 421 2.07 9.10 -0.79
N PRO A 422 1.76 8.91 0.50
CA PRO A 422 2.38 9.69 1.56
C PRO A 422 3.90 9.59 1.41
N GLN A 423 4.53 10.76 1.28
CA GLN A 423 5.98 10.89 1.28
C GLN A 423 6.42 10.66 2.73
N TYR A 424 6.96 9.49 3.01
CA TYR A 424 7.55 9.20 4.32
C TYR A 424 9.03 9.58 4.28
N ASP A 425 9.45 10.40 5.23
CA ASP A 425 10.87 10.64 5.49
C ASP A 425 11.51 9.33 5.98
N GLU A 426 12.59 8.89 5.32
CA GLU A 426 13.40 7.72 5.69
C GLU A 426 14.12 7.88 7.04
#